data_AF-A0A419FNS6-F1
#
_entry.id   AF-A0A419FNS6-F1
#
_cell.length_a   1.000
_cell.length_b   1.000
_cell.length_c   1.000
_cell.angle_alpha   90.00
_cell.angle_beta   90.00
_cell.angle_gamma   90.00
#
_symmetry.space_group_name_H-M   'P 1'
#
loop_
_entity.id
_entity.type
_entity.pdbx_description
1 polymer ?
#
loop_
_entity_poly.entity_id
_entity_poly.type
_entity_poly.pdbx_seq_one_letter_code
_entity_poly.pdbx_strand_id
1 'polypeptide(L)' 'MAETLKKVECEPTCGFMIRSHDEKELIELVRQHAEKMHKMKVTDKDIREKMKTA' A
#
# COMPACT_ATOMS: atom_id res chain seq x y z
N MET A 1 21.63 7.90 -1.74
CA MET A 1 20.44 8.12 -2.60
C MET A 1 19.27 8.24 -1.64
N ALA A 2 18.54 9.36 -1.64
CA ALA A 2 17.42 9.54 -0.71
C ALA A 2 16.26 8.66 -1.18
N GLU A 3 16.08 7.52 -0.53
CA GLU A 3 14.94 6.65 -0.79
C GLU A 3 13.68 7.43 -0.39
N THR A 4 12.78 7.67 -1.34
CA THR A 4 11.57 8.45 -1.09
C THR A 4 10.61 7.61 -0.26
N LEU A 5 10.27 8.09 0.94
CA LEU A 5 9.32 7.43 1.81
C LEU A 5 7.95 7.41 1.11
N LYS A 6 7.44 6.21 0.83
CA LYS A 6 6.10 6.01 0.28
C LYS A 6 5.16 5.58 1.38
N LYS A 7 3.91 6.03 1.29
CA LYS A 7 2.84 5.62 2.19
C LYS A 7 1.58 5.26 1.42
N VAL A 8 0.87 4.25 1.94
CA VAL A 8 -0.49 3.89 1.51
C VAL A 8 -1.36 3.81 2.74
N GLU A 9 -2.51 4.44 2.63
CA GLU A 9 -3.58 4.39 3.62
C GLU A 9 -4.76 3.66 2.97
N CYS A 10 -5.20 2.58 3.61
CA CYS A 10 -6.44 1.90 3.26
C CYS A 10 -7.64 2.72 3.74
N GLU A 11 -8.85 2.26 3.44
CA GLU A 11 -10.08 2.96 3.80
C GLU A 11 -10.15 3.30 5.30
N PRO A 12 -10.77 4.42 5.67
CA PRO A 12 -10.89 4.85 7.07
C PRO A 12 -11.64 3.85 7.95
N THR A 13 -12.45 2.97 7.35
CA THR A 13 -13.14 1.86 8.03
C THR A 13 -12.20 0.71 8.38
N CYS A 14 -11.09 0.53 7.66
CA CYS A 14 -10.08 -0.49 7.91
C CYS A 14 -8.97 0.02 8.84
N GLY A 15 -8.58 1.29 8.69
CA GLY A 15 -7.53 1.92 9.50
C GLY A 15 -6.11 1.39 9.22
N PHE A 16 -5.93 0.58 8.17
CA PHE A 16 -4.62 0.07 7.79
C PHE A 16 -3.79 1.17 7.10
N MET A 17 -2.62 1.47 7.67
CA MET A 17 -1.66 2.42 7.11
C MET A 17 -0.28 1.76 7.10
N ILE A 18 0.40 1.85 5.96
CA ILE A 18 1.76 1.37 5.81
C ILE A 18 2.64 2.41 5.13
N ARG A 19 3.88 2.50 5.59
CA ARG A 19 4.91 3.38 5.02
C ARG A 19 6.22 2.62 4.89
N SER A 20 6.89 2.78 3.76
CA SER A 20 8.16 2.12 3.47
C SER A 20 8.95 2.93 2.45
N HIS A 21 10.27 2.79 2.49
CA HIS A 21 11.18 3.28 1.45
C HIS A 21 11.19 2.35 0.24
N ASP A 22 10.88 1.06 0.46
CA ASP A 22 10.81 0.06 -0.59
C ASP A 22 9.38 -0.06 -1.13
N GLU A 23 9.21 0.27 -2.41
CA GLU A 23 7.91 0.24 -3.07
C GLU A 23 7.37 -1.19 -3.18
N LYS A 24 8.23 -2.17 -3.45
CA LYS A 24 7.78 -3.55 -3.72
C LYS A 24 7.21 -4.18 -2.46
N GLU A 25 7.93 -4.04 -1.34
CA GLU A 25 7.47 -4.49 -0.03
C GLU A 25 6.11 -3.85 0.33
N LEU A 26 5.97 -2.55 0.05
CA LEU A 26 4.73 -1.83 0.32
C LEU A 26 3.57 -2.38 -0.52
N ILE A 27 3.77 -2.60 -1.83
CA ILE A 27 2.76 -3.18 -2.72
C ILE A 27 2.35 -4.58 -2.25
N GLU A 28 3.31 -5.44 -1.93
CA GLU A 28 3.02 -6.81 -1.49
C GLU A 28 2.19 -6.83 -0.21
N LEU A 29 2.56 -5.99 0.77
CA LEU A 29 1.84 -5.89 2.04
C LEU A 29 0.42 -5.35 1.86
N VAL A 30 0.23 -4.32 1.04
CA VAL A 30 -1.11 -3.77 0.73
C VAL A 30 -1.95 -4.79 -0.04
N ARG A 31 -1.36 -5.49 -1.02
CA ARG A 31 -2.05 -6.52 -1.80
C ARG A 31 -2.48 -7.69 -0.92
N GLN A 32 -1.59 -8.20 -0.08
CA GLN A 32 -1.90 -9.27 0.86
C GLN A 32 -2.99 -8.83 1.85
N HIS A 33 -2.92 -7.59 2.33
CA HIS A 33 -3.95 -7.02 3.19
C HIS A 33 -5.32 -6.99 2.50
N ALA A 34 -5.40 -6.45 1.28
CA ALA A 34 -6.63 -6.43 0.50
C ALA A 34 -7.21 -7.83 0.25
N GLU A 35 -6.36 -8.80 -0.11
CA GLU A 35 -6.80 -10.15 -0.41
C GLU A 35 -7.24 -10.92 0.85
N LYS A 36 -6.56 -10.73 1.99
CA LYS A 36 -6.88 -11.46 3.23
C LYS A 36 -7.99 -10.79 4.05
N MET A 37 -7.95 -9.47 4.19
CA MET A 37 -8.87 -8.72 5.05
C MET A 37 -10.16 -8.35 4.31
N HIS A 38 -10.05 -7.97 3.03
CA HIS A 38 -11.19 -7.52 2.23
C HIS A 38 -11.64 -8.56 1.20
N LYS A 39 -10.93 -9.68 1.04
CA LYS A 39 -11.13 -10.64 -0.07
C LYS A 39 -11.18 -9.96 -1.44
N MET A 40 -10.46 -8.86 -1.56
CA MET A 40 -10.41 -7.97 -2.70
C MET A 40 -9.11 -8.21 -3.45
N LYS A 41 -9.20 -8.37 -4.78
CA LYS A 41 -8.03 -8.35 -5.64
C LYS A 41 -7.76 -6.93 -6.12
N VAL A 42 -6.76 -6.30 -5.54
CA VAL A 42 -6.17 -5.06 -6.05
C VAL A 42 -4.98 -5.39 -6.94
N THR A 43 -4.73 -4.53 -7.93
CA THR A 43 -3.53 -4.65 -8.77
C THR A 43 -2.43 -3.72 -8.26
N ASP A 44 -1.20 -4.05 -8.60
CA ASP A 44 0.00 -3.28 -8.25
C ASP A 44 -0.11 -1.83 -8.75
N LYS A 45 -0.75 -1.67 -9.91
CA LYS A 45 -1.00 -0.36 -10.53
C LYS A 45 -1.97 0.49 -9.70
N ASP A 46 -3.08 -0.09 -9.26
CA ASP A 46 -4.06 0.60 -8.40
C ASP A 46 -3.43 1.05 -7.07
N ILE A 47 -2.62 0.16 -6.46
CA ILE A 47 -1.89 0.47 -5.23
C ILE A 47 -0.91 1.63 -5.47
N ARG A 48 -0.16 1.60 -6.57
CA ARG A 48 0.79 2.67 -6.95
C ARG A 48 0.10 4.00 -7.21
N GLU A 49 -1.09 4.00 -7.80
CA GLU A 49 -1.88 5.24 -7.98
C GLU A 49 -2.38 5.81 -6.65
N LYS A 50 -2.60 4.95 -5.64
CA LYS A 50 -2.94 5.35 -4.27
C LYS A 50 -1.73 5.69 -3.39
N MET A 51 -0.51 5.36 -3.81
CA MET A 51 0.71 5.70 -3.08
C MET A 51 0.92 7.20 -3.05
N LYS A 52 1.14 7.72 -1.85
CA LYS A 52 1.62 9.09 -1.65
C LYS A 52 3.08 9.04 -1.25
N THR A 53 3.88 9.91 -1.88
CA THR A 53 5.21 10.22 -1.39
C THR A 53 5.04 11.14 -0.18
N ALA A 54 5.66 10.79 0.95
CA ALA A 54 5.61 11.55 2.19
C ALA A 54 6.93 12.30 2.43
#